data_AF-A0A3B8HXN6-F1
#
_entry.id   AF-A0A3B8HXN6-F1
#
_cell.length_a   1.000
_cell.length_b   1.000
_cell.length_c   1.000
_cell.angle_alpha   90.00
_cell.angle_beta   90.00
_cell.angle_gamma   90.00
#
_symmetry.space_group_name_H-M   'P 1'
#
loop_
_entity.id
_entity.type
_entity.pdbx_description
1 polymer ?
#
loop_
_entity_poly.entity_id
_entity_poly.type
_entity_poly.pdbx_seq_one_letter_code
_entity_poly.pdbx_strand_id
1 'polypeptide(L)' 'VRVLDGKDGTAAKVRVLIQSADSTGKWDTVGVSENIIEASWQALVDSINYLLMKRKLSQPENN' A
#
# COMPACT_ATOMS: atom_id res chain seq x y z
N VAL A 1 -16.15 -10.21 -4.00
CA VAL A 1 -15.21 -9.96 -5.12
C VAL A 1 -14.77 -11.31 -5.65
N ARG A 2 -14.95 -11.60 -6.94
CA ARG A 2 -14.52 -12.85 -7.57
C ARG A 2 -13.50 -12.50 -8.65
N VAL A 3 -12.31 -13.06 -8.56
CA VAL A 3 -11.24 -12.90 -9.55
C VAL A 3 -11.22 -14.16 -10.40
N LEU A 4 -11.40 -14.00 -11.71
CA LEU A 4 -11.28 -15.08 -12.69
C LEU A 4 -9.86 -15.02 -13.26
N ASP A 5 -9.10 -16.10 -13.14
CA ASP A 5 -7.79 -16.23 -13.79
C ASP A 5 -8.00 -16.31 -15.31
N GLY A 6 -8.05 -15.13 -15.93
CA GLY A 6 -7.96 -14.98 -17.37
C GLY A 6 -6.50 -15.15 -17.77
N LYS A 7 -6.16 -16.33 -18.30
CA LYS A 7 -4.91 -16.53 -19.05
C LYS A 7 -4.83 -15.42 -20.11
N ASP A 8 -3.92 -14.47 -19.90
CA ASP A 8 -3.53 -13.39 -20.81
C ASP A 8 -4.53 -12.24 -21.04
N GLY A 9 -4.94 -11.57 -19.97
CA GLY A 9 -5.58 -10.25 -20.03
C GLY A 9 -4.60 -9.10 -20.28
N THR A 10 -4.21 -8.85 -21.53
CA THR A 10 -3.51 -7.63 -22.03
C THR A 10 -2.18 -7.17 -21.40
N ALA A 11 -1.58 -7.90 -20.44
CA ALA A 11 -0.42 -7.42 -19.65
C ALA A 11 -0.64 -6.01 -19.03
N ALA A 12 -1.91 -5.64 -18.83
CA ALA A 12 -2.26 -4.33 -18.32
C ALA A 12 -1.89 -4.24 -16.84
N LYS A 13 -1.04 -3.28 -16.48
CA LYS A 13 -0.67 -3.05 -15.09
C LYS A 13 -1.86 -2.50 -14.31
N VAL A 14 -2.24 -3.17 -13.24
CA VAL A 14 -3.20 -2.70 -12.24
C VAL A 14 -2.48 -1.78 -11.26
N ARG A 15 -3.10 -0.64 -10.96
CA ARG A 15 -2.64 0.31 -9.94
C ARG A 15 -3.67 0.36 -8.81
N VAL A 16 -3.23 0.11 -7.59
CA VAL A 16 -4.07 0.15 -6.38
C VAL A 16 -3.61 1.31 -5.51
N LEU A 17 -4.52 2.23 -5.18
CA LEU A 17 -4.29 3.33 -4.25
C LEU A 17 -4.94 2.98 -2.91
N ILE A 18 -4.18 3.02 -1.82
CA ILE A 18 -4.68 2.87 -0.46
C ILE A 18 -4.49 4.20 0.27
N GLN A 19 -5.59 4.80 0.71
CA GLN A 19 -5.58 5.94 1.60
C GLN A 19 -5.73 5.46 3.04
N SER A 20 -4.79 5.85 3.90
CA SER A 20 -4.74 5.51 5.32
C SER A 20 -4.75 6.79 6.17
N ALA A 21 -5.24 6.66 7.40
CA ALA A 21 -5.36 7.78 8.33
C ALA A 21 -5.10 7.32 9.76
N ASP A 22 -4.51 8.19 10.56
CA ASP A 22 -4.43 8.07 12.02
C ASP A 22 -4.81 9.40 12.68
N SER A 23 -4.64 9.52 14.00
CA SER A 23 -4.93 10.74 14.74
C SER A 23 -4.03 11.93 14.36
N THR A 24 -2.91 11.68 13.67
CA THR A 24 -1.89 12.68 13.33
C THR A 24 -1.97 13.14 11.87
N GLY A 25 -2.75 12.46 11.02
CA GLY A 25 -2.95 12.84 9.63
C GLY A 25 -3.32 11.68 8.72
N LYS A 26 -3.24 11.94 7.40
CA LYS A 26 -3.52 10.97 6.34
C LYS A 26 -2.27 10.76 5.47
N TRP A 27 -2.18 9.59 4.85
CA TRP A 27 -1.17 9.27 3.86
C TRP A 27 -1.74 8.28 2.85
N ASP A 28 -1.16 8.30 1.66
CA ASP A 28 -1.56 7.41 0.57
C ASP A 28 -0.37 6.55 0.14
N THR A 29 -0.65 5.30 -0.23
CA THR A 29 0.33 4.37 -0.81
C THR A 29 -0.22 3.76 -2.09
N VAL A 30 0.69 3.38 -2.99
CA VAL A 30 0.33 2.84 -4.30
C VAL A 30 1.10 1.56 -4.57
N GLY A 31 0.39 0.50 -4.92
CA GLY A 31 0.97 -0.75 -5.42
C GLY A 31 0.63 -0.95 -6.90
N VAL A 32 1.57 -1.50 -7.66
CA VAL A 32 1.43 -1.68 -9.11
C VAL A 32 1.86 -3.08 -9.50
N SER A 33 0.94 -3.86 -10.05
CA SER A 33 1.21 -5.22 -10.51
C SER A 33 0.21 -5.61 -11.59
N GLU A 34 0.52 -6.63 -12.40
CA GLU A 34 -0.44 -7.23 -13.32
C GLU A 34 -1.54 -8.00 -12.56
N ASN A 35 -1.27 -8.39 -11.31
CA ASN A 35 -2.23 -9.05 -10.43
C ASN A 35 -2.76 -8.07 -9.37
N ILE A 36 -4.08 -7.94 -9.26
CA ILE A 36 -4.74 -7.05 -8.28
C ILE A 36 -4.43 -7.42 -6.82
N ILE A 37 -4.26 -8.71 -6.51
CA ILE A 37 -3.94 -9.19 -5.17
C ILE A 37 -2.54 -8.71 -4.79
N GLU A 38 -1.58 -8.87 -5.69
CA GLU A 38 -0.19 -8.43 -5.49
C GLU A 38 -0.09 -6.90 -5.37
N ALA A 39 -0.75 -6.15 -6.26
CA ALA A 39 -0.81 -4.69 -6.18
C ALA A 39 -1.42 -4.21 -4.85
N SER A 40 -2.45 -4.90 -4.35
CA SER A 40 -3.08 -4.57 -3.07
C SER A 40 -2.17 -4.90 -1.88
N TRP A 41 -1.47 -6.04 -1.91
CA TRP A 41 -0.52 -6.43 -0.88
C TRP A 41 0.62 -5.42 -0.75
N GLN A 42 1.22 -5.01 -1.87
CA GLN A 42 2.28 -4.01 -1.90
C GLN A 42 1.82 -2.67 -1.27
N ALA A 43 0.69 -2.13 -1.76
CA ALA A 43 0.14 -0.88 -1.23
C ALA A 43 -0.11 -0.94 0.29
N LEU A 44 -0.61 -2.08 0.79
CA LEU A 44 -0.94 -2.26 2.20
C LEU A 44 0.31 -2.34 3.07
N VAL A 45 1.28 -3.17 2.69
CA VAL A 45 2.55 -3.32 3.41
C VAL A 45 3.28 -1.98 3.48
N ASP A 46 3.32 -1.24 2.37
CA ASP A 46 3.92 0.09 2.33
C ASP A 46 3.21 1.06 3.28
N SER A 47 1.87 1.01 3.37
CA SER A 47 1.12 1.88 4.29
C SER A 47 1.48 1.63 5.75
N ILE A 48 1.59 0.35 6.14
CA ILE A 48 1.95 -0.03 7.51
C ILE A 48 3.40 0.36 7.80
N ASN A 49 4.33 0.08 6.87
CA ASN A 49 5.74 0.45 7.01
C ASN A 49 5.91 1.96 7.15
N TYR A 50 5.21 2.74 6.32
CA TYR A 50 5.22 4.19 6.40
C TYR A 50 4.73 4.68 7.76
N LEU A 51 3.62 4.13 8.28
CA LEU A 51 3.11 4.47 9.61
C LEU A 51 4.14 4.18 10.72
N LEU A 52 4.77 3.01 10.68
CA LEU A 52 5.77 2.62 11.67
C LEU A 52 7.03 3.51 11.60
N MET A 53 7.48 3.85 10.40
CA MET A 53 8.61 4.78 10.19
C MET A 53 8.26 6.19 10.70
N LYS A 54 7.08 6.70 10.37
CA LYS A 54 6.57 8.00 10.84
C LYS A 54 6.53 8.05 12.37
N ARG A 55 6.04 6.99 13.03
CA ARG A 55 5.99 6.91 14.49
C ARG A 55 7.37 6.88 15.14
N LYS A 56 8.36 6.23 14.52
CA LYS A 56 9.75 6.23 15.01
C LYS A 56 10.37 7.63 14.93
N LEU A 57 10.13 8.36 13.84
CA LEU A 57 10.63 9.73 13.67
C LEU A 57 9.98 10.72 14.65
N SER A 58 8.79 10.42 15.18
CA SER A 58 8.11 11.24 16.18
C SER A 58 8.58 11.03 17.63
N GLN A 59 9.45 10.05 17.90
CA GLN A 59 10.04 9.91 19.23
C GLN A 59 11.25 10.84 19.34
N PRO A 60 11.28 11.80 20.28
CA PRO A 60 12.46 12.62 20.49
C PRO A 60 13.63 11.71 20.88
N GLU A 61 14.80 11.94 20.29
CA GLU A 61 16.05 11.30 20.73
C GLU A 61 16.30 11.72 22.19
N ASN A 62 15.96 10.83 23.12
CA ASN A 62 16.38 10.96 24.51
C ASN A 62 17.87 10.62 24.58
N ASN A 63 18.71 11.65 24.56
CA ASN A 63 20.12 11.59 24.93
C ASN A 63 20.32 12.29 26.27
#